data_AF-A0A530GGA3-F1
#
_entry.id   AF-A0A530GGA3-F1
#
_cell.length_a   1.000
_cell.length_b   1.000
_cell.length_c   1.000
_cell.angle_alpha   90.00
_cell.angle_beta   90.00
_cell.angle_gamma   90.00
#
_symmetry.space_group_name_H-M   'P 1'
#
loop_
_entity.id
_entity.type
_entity.pdbx_description
1 polymer ?
#
loop_
_entity_poly.entity_id
_entity_poly.type
_entity_poly.pdbx_seq_one_letter_code
_entity_poly.pdbx_strand_id
1 'polypeptide(L)'
;GGKVEGHGDGLVEIGWYPLKATEAGRKLLHWPEMVYQFHREGFSLPKEATLLATAETYPNQAFRYGENAWGIQFHGELTRIMMHRWVVRGAHRFELPGAQPGRDHLGGRLIWDMHLKR
;
A
#
# COMPACT_ATOMS: atom_id res chain seq x y z
N GLY A 1 20.57 -5.19 6.86
CA GLY A 1 19.18 -5.50 6.45
C GLY A 1 18.28 -4.34 6.80
N GLY A 2 17.02 -4.35 6.32
CA GLY A 2 15.99 -3.43 6.78
C GLY A 2 15.40 -3.84 8.14
N LYS A 3 14.73 -2.92 8.82
CA LYS A 3 13.93 -3.18 10.03
C LYS A 3 12.45 -3.19 9.66
N VAL A 4 11.65 -3.95 10.41
CA VAL A 4 10.18 -3.95 10.30
C VAL A 4 9.63 -3.54 11.65
N GLU A 5 8.75 -2.55 11.67
CA GLU A 5 8.18 -2.01 12.90
C GLU A 5 6.84 -1.30 12.66
N GLY A 6 6.04 -1.23 13.73
CA GLY A 6 4.80 -0.44 13.74
C GLY A 6 5.08 1.07 13.75
N HIS A 7 4.08 1.86 13.36
CA HIS A 7 4.18 3.32 13.46
C HIS A 7 4.18 3.75 14.94
N GLY A 8 5.02 4.73 15.31
CA GLY A 8 5.17 5.17 16.72
C GLY A 8 3.85 5.63 17.37
N ASP A 9 2.99 6.28 16.58
CA ASP A 9 1.65 6.72 17.00
C ASP A 9 0.56 5.65 16.84
N GLY A 10 0.91 4.41 16.49
CA GLY A 10 -0.04 3.32 16.27
C GLY A 10 -0.89 3.45 14.99
N LEU A 11 -0.54 4.38 14.09
CA LEU A 11 -1.19 4.57 12.80
C LEU A 11 -1.08 3.31 11.93
N VAL A 12 -2.10 3.08 11.10
CA VAL A 12 -2.18 1.98 10.15
C VAL A 12 -2.65 2.49 8.79
N GLU A 13 -2.29 1.79 7.72
CA GLU A 13 -2.89 2.00 6.40
C GLU A 13 -3.80 0.80 6.08
N ILE A 14 -5.11 1.00 6.27
CA ILE A 14 -6.16 0.01 6.02
C ILE A 14 -7.27 0.69 5.21
N GLY A 15 -7.31 0.46 3.90
CA GLY A 15 -8.18 1.20 2.97
C GLY A 15 -7.44 1.72 1.72
N TRP A 16 -7.95 2.77 1.10
CA TRP A 16 -7.39 3.37 -0.13
C TRP A 16 -6.52 4.59 0.19
N TYR A 17 -5.24 4.56 -0.18
CA TYR A 17 -4.29 5.65 0.12
C TYR A 17 -3.55 6.15 -1.12
N PRO A 18 -3.22 7.45 -1.17
CA PRO A 18 -2.44 8.01 -2.26
C PRO A 18 -1.04 7.39 -2.31
N LEU A 19 -0.57 7.12 -3.53
CA LEU A 19 0.78 6.64 -3.79
C LEU A 19 1.53 7.66 -4.64
N LYS A 20 2.78 7.95 -4.27
CA LYS A 20 3.64 8.86 -5.02
C LYS A 20 4.86 8.09 -5.53
N ALA A 21 4.99 7.97 -6.84
CA ALA A 21 6.21 7.41 -7.44
C ALA A 21 7.40 8.36 -7.24
N THR A 22 8.56 7.82 -6.92
CA THR A 22 9.84 8.56 -6.94
C THR A 22 10.30 8.79 -8.37
N GLU A 23 11.38 9.55 -8.57
CA GLU A 23 11.97 9.68 -9.91
C GLU A 23 12.41 8.32 -10.48
N ALA A 24 13.00 7.46 -9.65
CA ALA A 24 13.37 6.11 -10.06
C ALA A 24 12.14 5.26 -10.41
N GLY A 25 11.07 5.34 -9.61
CA GLY A 25 9.82 4.64 -9.90
C GLY A 25 9.19 5.06 -11.24
N ARG A 26 9.13 6.37 -11.52
CA ARG A 26 8.55 6.92 -12.76
C ARG A 26 9.27 6.46 -14.03
N LYS A 27 10.57 6.13 -13.94
CA LYS A 27 11.35 5.62 -15.08
C LYS A 27 11.02 4.15 -15.42
N LEU A 28 10.39 3.41 -14.50
CA LEU A 28 10.12 1.98 -14.69
C LEU A 28 8.73 1.70 -15.27
N LEU A 29 7.71 2.39 -14.76
CA LEU A 29 6.32 2.20 -15.16
C LEU A 29 5.45 3.40 -14.77
N HIS A 30 4.23 3.42 -15.28
CA HIS A 30 3.20 4.34 -14.83
C HIS A 30 2.52 3.79 -13.58
N TRP A 31 2.79 4.41 -12.43
CA TRP A 31 2.24 3.98 -11.14
C TRP A 31 0.81 4.47 -10.95
N PRO A 32 -0.04 3.70 -10.27
CA PRO A 32 -1.36 4.19 -9.84
C PRO A 32 -1.19 5.32 -8.81
N GLU A 33 -2.08 6.32 -8.87
CA GLU A 33 -2.10 7.43 -7.89
C GLU A 33 -2.73 7.03 -6.56
N MET A 34 -3.48 5.93 -6.53
CA MET A 34 -4.21 5.43 -5.37
C MET A 34 -4.10 3.90 -5.32
N VAL A 35 -3.78 3.35 -4.15
CA VAL A 35 -3.62 1.90 -3.95
C VAL A 35 -4.35 1.44 -2.70
N TYR A 36 -4.62 0.14 -2.63
CA TYR A 36 -5.24 -0.45 -1.47
C TYR A 36 -4.19 -0.99 -0.49
N GLN A 37 -4.33 -0.60 0.78
CA GLN A 37 -3.45 -0.95 1.88
C GLN A 37 -4.18 -1.82 2.91
N PHE A 38 -3.43 -2.70 3.55
CA PHE A 38 -3.90 -3.47 4.69
C PHE A 38 -2.76 -3.89 5.61
N HIS A 39 -2.02 -2.93 6.16
CA HIS A 39 -0.87 -3.19 7.02
C HIS A 39 -0.82 -2.25 8.24
N ARG A 40 -0.06 -2.67 9.25
CA ARG A 40 0.17 -1.95 10.51
C ARG A 40 1.64 -1.67 10.79
N GLU A 41 2.51 -2.22 9.96
CA GLU A 41 3.96 -2.12 10.06
C GLU A 41 4.48 -1.58 8.75
N GLY A 42 5.57 -0.84 8.83
CA GLY A 42 6.37 -0.46 7.69
C GLY A 42 7.73 -1.13 7.76
N PHE A 43 8.60 -0.76 6.82
CA PHE A 43 9.98 -1.21 6.82
C PHE A 43 10.94 -0.09 6.53
N SER A 44 12.18 -0.23 6.98
CA SER A 44 13.30 0.59 6.53
C SER A 44 13.95 0.00 5.28
N LEU A 45 14.42 0.86 4.38
CA LEU A 45 15.13 0.41 3.19
C LEU A 45 16.49 -0.19 3.55
N PRO A 46 16.85 -1.36 2.99
CA PRO A 46 18.23 -1.81 2.93
C PRO A 46 19.12 -0.75 2.25
N LYS A 47 20.40 -0.69 2.62
CA LYS A 47 21.34 0.36 2.16
C LYS A 47 21.46 0.42 0.62
N GLU A 48 21.39 -0.72 -0.05
CA GLU A 48 21.52 -0.82 -1.52
C GLU A 48 20.16 -0.86 -2.25
N ALA A 49 19.04 -0.66 -1.52
CA ALA A 49 17.72 -0.61 -2.13
C ALA A 49 17.42 0.78 -2.70
N THR A 50 16.79 0.81 -3.86
CA THR A 50 16.27 2.03 -4.49
C THR A 50 14.78 2.15 -4.19
N LEU A 51 14.36 3.26 -3.57
CA LEU A 51 12.95 3.55 -3.34
C LEU A 51 12.25 3.90 -4.66
N LEU A 52 11.12 3.26 -4.93
CA LEU A 52 10.33 3.44 -6.14
C LEU A 52 9.02 4.20 -5.89
N ALA A 53 8.40 4.02 -4.73
CA ALA A 53 7.16 4.72 -4.38
C ALA A 53 7.10 5.01 -2.88
N THR A 54 6.40 6.09 -2.52
CA THR A 54 6.27 6.63 -1.17
C THR A 54 4.83 7.06 -0.86
N ALA A 55 4.50 7.15 0.42
CA ALA A 55 3.25 7.67 0.95
C ALA A 55 3.52 8.50 2.22
N GLU A 56 2.48 9.14 2.75
CA GLU A 56 2.61 10.08 3.87
C GLU A 56 2.89 9.37 5.21
N THR A 57 2.11 8.36 5.57
CA THR A 57 2.24 7.66 6.86
C THR A 57 3.39 6.65 6.85
N TYR A 58 3.48 5.83 5.81
CA TYR A 58 4.61 4.94 5.61
C TYR A 58 5.40 5.34 4.37
N PRO A 59 6.63 5.90 4.51
CA PRO A 59 7.35 6.47 3.38
C PRO A 59 7.92 5.43 2.41
N ASN A 60 8.04 4.16 2.83
CA ASN A 60 8.63 3.10 2.03
C ASN A 60 7.54 2.17 1.49
N GLN A 61 7.02 2.48 0.29
CA GLN A 61 5.88 1.75 -0.28
C GLN A 61 6.28 0.74 -1.36
N ALA A 62 7.33 1.04 -2.11
CA ALA A 62 7.91 0.09 -3.05
C ALA A 62 9.41 0.33 -3.21
N PHE A 63 10.19 -0.73 -3.38
CA PHE A 63 11.63 -0.63 -3.61
C PHE A 63 12.13 -1.70 -4.58
N ARG A 64 13.32 -1.47 -5.14
CA ARG A 64 14.10 -2.44 -5.92
C ARG A 64 15.43 -2.71 -5.22
N TYR A 65 15.86 -3.96 -5.16
CA TYR A 65 17.18 -4.36 -4.66
C TYR A 65 17.94 -5.13 -5.74
N GLY A 66 19.06 -4.57 -6.19
CA GLY A 66 19.78 -5.08 -7.36
C GLY A 66 18.89 -5.09 -8.61
N GLU A 67 19.11 -6.07 -9.48
CA GLU A 67 18.42 -6.14 -10.77
C GLU A 67 17.13 -6.97 -10.75
N ASN A 68 17.00 -7.90 -9.79
CA ASN A 68 15.99 -8.98 -9.86
C ASN A 68 15.05 -9.07 -8.64
N ALA A 69 15.11 -8.12 -7.71
CA ALA A 69 14.26 -8.15 -6.52
C ALA A 69 13.47 -6.86 -6.34
N TRP A 70 12.16 -6.98 -6.10
CA TRP A 70 11.25 -5.88 -5.84
C TRP A 70 10.43 -6.18 -4.60
N GLY A 71 10.14 -5.14 -3.81
CA GLY A 71 9.21 -5.19 -2.70
C GLY A 71 8.13 -4.15 -2.89
N ILE A 72 6.88 -4.50 -2.57
CA ILE A 72 5.74 -3.60 -2.50
C ILE A 72 5.03 -3.80 -1.15
N GLN A 73 4.53 -2.71 -0.58
CA GLN A 73 3.80 -2.72 0.69
C GLN A 73 2.29 -2.86 0.50
N PHE A 74 1.79 -2.36 -0.61
CA PHE A 74 0.37 -2.29 -0.96
C PHE A 74 -0.09 -3.50 -1.79
N HIS A 75 -1.40 -3.64 -1.92
CA HIS A 75 -2.05 -4.74 -2.62
C HIS A 75 -2.61 -4.30 -3.99
N GLY A 76 -1.87 -4.56 -5.05
CA GLY A 76 -2.31 -4.36 -6.44
C GLY A 76 -3.10 -5.54 -7.02
N GLU A 77 -3.10 -6.68 -6.33
CA GLU A 77 -3.68 -7.96 -6.77
C GLU A 77 -5.14 -8.19 -6.35
N LEU A 78 -5.73 -7.26 -5.59
CA LEU A 78 -7.00 -7.48 -4.92
C LEU A 78 -8.17 -7.63 -5.88
N THR A 79 -8.68 -8.86 -5.97
CA THR A 79 -9.98 -9.12 -6.61
C THR A 79 -11.14 -8.68 -5.72
N ARG A 80 -12.32 -8.49 -6.32
CA ARG A 80 -13.55 -8.16 -5.57
C ARG A 80 -13.84 -9.16 -4.47
N ILE A 81 -13.67 -10.45 -4.76
CA ILE A 81 -13.94 -11.54 -3.81
C ILE A 81 -12.97 -11.48 -2.63
N MET A 82 -11.69 -11.21 -2.90
CA MET A 82 -10.67 -11.04 -1.84
C MET A 82 -11.02 -9.84 -0.95
N MET A 83 -11.38 -8.70 -1.55
CA MET A 83 -11.75 -7.50 -0.80
C MET A 83 -12.99 -7.73 0.08
N HIS A 84 -14.03 -8.39 -0.42
CA HIS A 84 -15.18 -8.76 0.41
C HIS A 84 -14.78 -9.63 1.61
N ARG A 85 -13.92 -10.63 1.40
CA ARG A 85 -13.43 -11.47 2.51
C ARG A 85 -12.64 -10.67 3.54
N TRP A 86 -11.84 -9.72 3.10
CA TRP A 86 -11.03 -8.87 3.97
C TRP A 86 -11.87 -7.90 4.78
N VAL A 87 -12.89 -7.29 4.15
CA VAL A 87 -13.81 -6.39 4.84
C VAL A 87 -14.57 -7.11 5.95
N VAL A 88 -15.01 -8.34 5.71
CA VAL A 88 -15.73 -9.12 6.72
C VAL A 88 -14.82 -9.60 7.85
N ARG A 89 -13.65 -10.18 7.53
CA ARG A 89 -12.76 -10.75 8.56
C ARG A 89 -11.94 -9.69 9.30
N GLY A 90 -11.69 -8.56 8.66
CA GLY A 90 -10.89 -7.46 9.16
C GLY A 90 -11.69 -6.37 9.87
N ALA A 91 -13.01 -6.52 10.03
CA ALA A 91 -13.90 -5.45 10.49
C ALA A 91 -13.44 -4.76 11.78
N HIS A 92 -12.94 -5.54 12.76
CA HIS A 92 -12.41 -5.04 14.02
C HIS A 92 -11.18 -4.12 13.88
N ARG A 93 -10.52 -4.11 12.71
CA ARG A 93 -9.34 -3.27 12.44
C ARG A 93 -9.70 -1.89 11.88
N PHE A 94 -10.95 -1.67 11.50
CA PHE A 94 -11.41 -0.39 10.94
C PHE A 94 -11.58 0.70 12.01
N GLU A 95 -11.40 0.35 13.27
CA GLU A 95 -11.38 1.28 14.40
C GLU A 95 -9.96 1.76 14.74
N LEU A 96 -8.94 1.21 14.08
CA LEU A 96 -7.56 1.58 14.34
C LEU A 96 -7.24 2.98 13.78
N PRO A 97 -6.35 3.75 14.44
CA PRO A 97 -5.92 5.05 13.94
C PRO A 97 -5.39 4.98 12.51
N GLY A 98 -5.96 5.77 11.62
CA GLY A 98 -5.60 5.80 10.21
C GLY A 98 -6.44 4.86 9.33
N ALA A 99 -7.12 3.85 9.86
CA ALA A 99 -7.98 2.95 9.08
C ALA A 99 -9.24 3.63 8.54
N GLN A 100 -9.67 3.21 7.35
CA GLN A 100 -10.93 3.65 6.75
C GLN A 100 -12.10 2.74 7.18
N PRO A 101 -13.35 3.25 7.18
CA PRO A 101 -14.50 2.43 7.54
C PRO A 101 -14.81 1.44 6.42
N GLY A 102 -15.17 0.20 6.77
CA GLY A 102 -15.36 -0.92 5.83
C GLY A 102 -16.23 -0.65 4.59
N ARG A 103 -17.20 0.27 4.68
CA ARG A 103 -18.02 0.71 3.53
C ARG A 103 -17.20 1.36 2.41
N ASP A 104 -16.13 2.07 2.74
CA ASP A 104 -15.31 2.84 1.79
C ASP A 104 -14.35 1.93 1.02
N HIS A 105 -14.06 0.73 1.54
CA HIS A 105 -13.19 -0.25 0.89
C HIS A 105 -13.83 -0.76 -0.41
N LEU A 106 -15.09 -1.18 -0.35
CA LEU A 106 -15.83 -1.68 -1.51
C LEU A 106 -16.19 -0.57 -2.49
N GLY A 107 -16.53 0.62 -1.98
CA GLY A 107 -16.82 1.81 -2.78
C GLY A 107 -15.59 2.29 -3.57
N GLY A 108 -14.44 2.41 -2.90
CA GLY A 108 -13.19 2.86 -3.53
C GLY A 108 -12.72 1.93 -4.64
N ARG A 109 -13.01 0.63 -4.57
CA ARG A 109 -12.71 -0.30 -5.68
C ARG A 109 -13.41 0.08 -6.97
N LEU A 110 -14.66 0.55 -6.91
CA LEU A 110 -15.38 0.97 -8.12
C LEU A 110 -14.76 2.22 -8.76
N ILE A 111 -14.09 3.06 -7.96
CA ILE A 111 -13.49 4.32 -8.39
C ILE A 111 -12.06 4.08 -8.92
N TRP A 112 -11.26 3.29 -8.20
CA TRP A 112 -9.82 3.21 -8.42
C TRP A 112 -9.38 1.98 -9.25
N ASP A 113 -10.07 0.83 -9.19
CA ASP A 113 -9.74 -0.33 -10.04
C ASP A 113 -10.06 -0.11 -11.54
N MET A 114 -10.89 0.89 -11.88
CA MET A 114 -11.21 1.17 -13.29
C MET A 114 -9.97 1.51 -14.13
N HIS A 115 -8.87 1.95 -13.49
CA HIS A 115 -7.64 2.32 -14.16
C HIS A 115 -6.66 1.16 -14.39
N LEU A 116 -6.91 -0.03 -13.82
CA LEU A 116 -6.05 -1.22 -13.98
C LEU A 116 -6.38 -2.06 -15.24
N LYS A 117 -7.33 -1.62 -16.07
CA LYS A 117 -7.84 -2.36 -17.24
C LYS A 117 -7.42 -1.77 -18.61
N ARG A 118 -6.29 -1.10 -18.72
CA ARG A 118 -5.76 -0.66 -20.02
C ARG A 118 -4.39 -1.24 -20.30
#